data_AF-A0A0K9Q553-F1
#
_entry.id   AF-A0A0K9Q553-F1
#
_cell.length_a   1.000
_cell.length_b   1.000
_cell.length_c   1.000
_cell.angle_alpha   90.00
_cell.angle_beta   90.00
_cell.angle_gamma   90.00
#
_symmetry.space_group_name_H-M   'P 1'
#
loop_
_entity.id
_entity.type
_entity.pdbx_description
1 polymer ?
#
loop_
_entity_poly.entity_id
_entity_poly.type
_entity_poly.pdbx_seq_one_letter_code
_entity_poly.pdbx_strand_id
1 'polypeptide(L)'
;MIGTSVIFQKEAMAATAANSGPVLSICVAYTLTDEITHAINEACKEKYACREEEEEDRAISVDDIEKYLYTEGCPDPDILIRTSGETRLSNFLLLQTAYCHLQNPYALWPEFSLWHLIWAVLNYQRVYPYRECTHSISDDCLKTPM
;
A
#
# COMPACT_ATOMS: atom_id res chain seq x y z
N MET A 1 -27.48 -5.38 -10.78
CA MET A 1 -27.18 -4.91 -9.40
C MET A 1 -25.72 -4.50 -9.17
N ILE A 2 -24.81 -4.63 -10.15
CA ILE A 2 -23.40 -4.18 -10.01
C ILE A 2 -23.24 -2.69 -10.38
N GLY A 3 -24.12 -2.16 -11.26
CA GLY A 3 -24.03 -0.79 -11.75
C GLY A 3 -24.25 0.30 -10.69
N THR A 4 -25.11 0.08 -9.70
CA THR A 4 -25.42 1.09 -8.67
C THR A 4 -24.28 1.29 -7.68
N SER A 5 -23.54 0.23 -7.31
CA SER A 5 -22.44 0.34 -6.33
C SER A 5 -21.24 1.10 -6.89
N VAL A 6 -20.91 0.90 -8.17
CA VAL A 6 -19.78 1.60 -8.83
C VAL A 6 -20.09 3.09 -9.04
N ILE A 7 -21.36 3.43 -9.34
CA ILE A 7 -21.79 4.82 -9.48
C ILE A 7 -21.60 5.58 -8.17
N PHE A 8 -22.02 4.99 -7.04
CA PHE A 8 -21.89 5.63 -5.73
C PHE A 8 -20.43 5.88 -5.34
N GLN A 9 -19.53 4.94 -5.61
CA GLN A 9 -18.11 5.12 -5.34
C GLN A 9 -17.52 6.31 -6.12
N LYS A 10 -17.83 6.40 -7.42
CA LYS A 10 -17.36 7.50 -8.27
C LYS A 10 -17.91 8.85 -7.84
N GLU A 11 -19.18 8.90 -7.44
CA GLU A 11 -19.80 10.12 -6.92
C GLU A 11 -19.15 10.58 -5.61
N ALA A 12 -18.90 9.66 -4.68
CA ALA A 12 -18.24 9.98 -3.42
C ALA A 12 -16.80 10.49 -3.61
N MET A 13 -16.04 9.86 -4.52
CA MET A 13 -14.69 10.30 -4.88
C MET A 13 -14.70 11.69 -5.54
N ALA A 14 -15.62 11.92 -6.50
CA ALA A 14 -15.74 13.22 -7.16
C ALA A 14 -16.15 14.33 -6.18
N ALA A 15 -17.06 14.04 -5.25
CA ALA A 15 -17.49 14.99 -4.23
C ALA A 15 -16.39 15.36 -3.23
N THR A 16 -15.40 14.47 -3.02
CA THR A 16 -14.32 14.65 -2.03
C THR A 16 -12.97 15.01 -2.65
N ALA A 17 -12.87 15.05 -3.98
CA ALA A 17 -11.61 15.27 -4.72
C ALA A 17 -10.92 16.62 -4.41
N ALA A 18 -11.68 17.66 -4.04
CA ALA A 18 -11.12 18.98 -3.74
C ALA A 18 -10.65 19.15 -2.28
N ASN A 19 -10.74 18.11 -1.45
CA ASN A 19 -10.37 18.19 -0.04
C ASN A 19 -8.85 18.10 0.14
N SER A 20 -8.27 19.06 0.87
CA SER A 20 -6.83 19.07 1.22
C SER A 20 -6.54 18.42 2.58
N GLY A 21 -7.55 17.83 3.21
CA GLY A 21 -7.47 17.24 4.55
C GLY A 21 -6.94 15.80 4.55
N PRO A 22 -7.27 15.00 5.58
CA PRO A 22 -6.86 13.60 5.63
C PRO A 22 -7.52 12.80 4.50
N VAL A 23 -6.73 11.97 3.83
CA VAL A 23 -7.21 11.03 2.81
C VAL A 23 -7.61 9.72 3.49
N LEU A 24 -8.82 9.26 3.21
CA LEU A 24 -9.33 7.97 3.68
C LEU A 24 -9.51 7.03 2.49
N SER A 25 -8.67 6.01 2.42
CA SER A 25 -8.76 4.95 1.40
C SER A 25 -9.53 3.76 1.96
N ILE A 26 -10.62 3.38 1.30
CA ILE A 26 -11.45 2.23 1.69
C ILE A 26 -11.28 1.14 0.63
N CYS A 27 -10.69 0.02 1.04
CA CYS A 27 -10.45 -1.13 0.18
C CYS A 27 -11.68 -2.06 0.18
N VAL A 28 -12.45 -2.08 -0.92
CA VAL A 28 -13.64 -2.95 -1.08
C VAL A 28 -13.36 -3.98 -2.17
N ALA A 29 -13.61 -5.26 -1.88
CA ALA A 29 -13.29 -6.37 -2.78
C ALA A 29 -11.82 -6.33 -3.29
N TYR A 30 -10.94 -5.84 -2.42
CA TYR A 30 -9.52 -5.68 -2.72
C TYR A 30 -8.75 -6.92 -2.29
N THR A 31 -7.86 -7.36 -3.16
CA THR A 31 -6.80 -8.32 -2.83
C THR A 31 -5.51 -7.85 -3.49
N LEU A 32 -4.37 -8.04 -2.81
CA LEU A 32 -3.08 -7.69 -3.41
C LEU A 32 -2.83 -8.47 -4.71
N THR A 33 -3.22 -9.75 -4.77
CA THR A 33 -3.01 -10.56 -5.97
C THR A 33 -3.69 -9.93 -7.18
N ASP A 34 -4.90 -9.41 -7.02
CA ASP A 34 -5.61 -8.70 -8.09
C ASP A 34 -4.95 -7.36 -8.40
N GLU A 35 -4.48 -6.61 -7.39
CA GLU A 35 -3.75 -5.35 -7.57
C GLU A 35 -2.47 -5.55 -8.37
N ILE A 36 -1.61 -6.49 -7.97
CA ILE A 36 -0.33 -6.76 -8.66
C ILE A 36 -0.59 -7.25 -10.08
N THR A 37 -1.57 -8.15 -10.27
CA THR A 37 -1.90 -8.65 -11.61
C THR A 37 -2.41 -7.52 -12.50
N HIS A 38 -3.18 -6.58 -11.96
CA HIS A 38 -3.60 -5.39 -12.67
C HIS A 38 -2.39 -4.50 -13.03
N ALA A 39 -1.55 -4.18 -12.05
CA ALA A 39 -0.40 -3.31 -12.22
C ALA A 39 0.58 -3.83 -13.29
N ILE A 40 0.93 -5.12 -13.24
CA ILE A 40 1.80 -5.77 -14.24
C ILE A 40 1.17 -5.72 -15.63
N ASN A 41 -0.14 -5.96 -15.75
CA ASN A 41 -0.80 -5.93 -17.06
C ASN A 41 -0.83 -4.52 -17.67
N GLU A 42 -1.07 -3.48 -16.87
CA GLU A 42 -1.05 -2.09 -17.35
C GLU A 42 0.38 -1.63 -17.69
N ALA A 43 1.37 -1.97 -16.85
CA ALA A 43 2.79 -1.71 -17.13
C ALA A 43 3.24 -2.35 -18.47
N CYS A 44 2.88 -3.62 -18.69
CA CYS A 44 3.11 -4.29 -19.97
C CYS A 44 2.47 -3.53 -21.13
N LYS A 45 1.20 -3.13 -21.02
CA LYS A 45 0.49 -2.44 -22.10
C LYS A 45 1.14 -1.12 -22.46
N GLU A 46 1.57 -0.32 -21.47
CA GLU A 46 2.25 0.96 -21.73
C GLU A 46 3.56 0.75 -22.47
N LYS A 47 4.40 -0.19 -21.98
CA LYS A 47 5.70 -0.51 -22.58
C LYS A 47 5.59 -1.08 -24.00
N TYR A 48 4.64 -1.99 -24.25
CA TYR A 48 4.44 -2.56 -25.58
C TYR A 48 3.71 -1.62 -26.56
N ALA A 49 3.02 -0.58 -26.07
CA ALA A 49 2.44 0.45 -26.93
C ALA A 49 3.50 1.40 -27.50
N CYS A 50 4.61 1.63 -26.76
CA CYS A 50 5.74 2.44 -27.20
C CYS A 50 6.67 1.62 -28.11
N ARG A 51 6.47 1.73 -29.43
CA ARG A 51 7.18 0.90 -30.44
C ARG A 51 8.66 1.26 -30.65
N GLU A 52 9.14 2.34 -30.04
CA GLU A 52 10.49 2.90 -30.31
C GLU A 52 11.54 2.53 -29.24
N GLU A 53 11.16 1.85 -28.15
CA GLU A 53 12.08 1.45 -27.08
C GLU A 53 12.86 0.17 -27.46
N GLU A 54 14.17 0.18 -27.17
CA GLU A 54 15.10 -0.95 -27.34
C GLU A 54 14.69 -2.14 -26.46
N GLU A 55 15.19 -3.36 -26.74
CA GLU A 55 14.81 -4.55 -25.96
C GLU A 55 15.17 -4.46 -24.47
N GLU A 56 16.21 -3.72 -24.10
CA GLU A 56 16.58 -3.48 -22.70
C GLU A 56 15.58 -2.57 -21.96
N ASP A 57 14.98 -1.59 -22.64
CA ASP A 57 13.97 -0.70 -22.07
C ASP A 57 12.60 -1.37 -21.87
N ARG A 58 12.40 -2.58 -22.40
CA ARG A 58 11.17 -3.38 -22.20
C ARG A 58 11.16 -4.18 -20.90
N ALA A 59 12.25 -4.19 -20.15
CA ALA A 59 12.27 -4.82 -18.84
C ALA A 59 11.34 -4.07 -17.88
N ILE A 60 10.48 -4.80 -17.16
CA ILE A 60 9.59 -4.22 -16.15
C ILE A 60 10.40 -4.02 -14.87
N SER A 61 10.51 -2.78 -14.42
CA SER A 61 11.13 -2.42 -13.14
C SER A 61 10.10 -2.41 -12.01
N VAL A 62 10.57 -2.26 -10.76
CA VAL A 62 9.68 -2.10 -9.60
C VAL A 62 8.90 -0.79 -9.69
N ASP A 63 9.55 0.28 -10.13
CA ASP A 63 8.95 1.61 -10.31
C ASP A 63 7.78 1.58 -11.30
N ASP A 64 7.88 0.77 -12.37
CA ASP A 64 6.80 0.57 -13.34
C ASP A 64 5.58 -0.10 -12.69
N ILE A 65 5.79 -1.01 -11.74
CA ILE A 65 4.71 -1.68 -11.01
C ILE A 65 4.08 -0.71 -10.01
N GLU A 66 4.88 0.05 -9.26
CA GLU A 66 4.41 1.01 -8.26
C GLU A 66 3.51 2.09 -8.86
N LYS A 67 3.82 2.55 -10.08
CA LYS A 67 3.00 3.50 -10.84
C LYS A 67 1.57 3.00 -11.09
N TYR A 68 1.38 1.69 -11.26
CA TYR A 68 0.07 1.12 -11.60
C TYR A 68 -0.65 0.46 -10.42
N LEU A 69 -0.16 0.65 -9.19
CA LEU A 69 -0.89 0.22 -7.99
C LEU A 69 -2.16 1.05 -7.80
N TYR A 70 -3.19 0.48 -7.16
CA TYR A 70 -4.39 1.25 -6.82
C TYR A 70 -4.13 2.34 -5.79
N THR A 71 -2.98 2.28 -5.14
CA THR A 71 -2.48 3.21 -4.13
C THR A 71 -1.51 4.24 -4.70
N GLU A 72 -1.39 4.33 -6.03
CA GLU A 72 -0.57 5.36 -6.70
C GLU A 72 -0.85 6.75 -6.11
N GLY A 73 0.22 7.47 -5.77
CA GLY A 73 0.14 8.82 -5.19
C GLY A 73 -0.22 8.87 -3.70
N CYS A 74 -0.48 7.73 -3.04
CA CYS A 74 -0.55 7.63 -1.59
C CYS A 74 0.82 7.27 -1.02
N PRO A 75 1.25 7.88 0.11
CA PRO A 75 2.47 7.46 0.78
C PRO A 75 2.32 6.06 1.37
N ASP A 76 3.43 5.34 1.47
CA ASP A 76 3.44 4.01 2.09
C ASP A 76 2.98 4.05 3.56
N PRO A 77 2.23 3.05 4.01
CA PRO A 77 1.75 2.99 5.39
C PRO A 77 2.89 2.77 6.38
N ASP A 78 3.01 3.68 7.34
CA ASP A 78 3.94 3.57 8.47
C ASP A 78 3.55 2.47 9.46
N ILE A 79 2.25 2.35 9.76
CA ILE A 79 1.69 1.46 10.77
C ILE A 79 0.55 0.66 10.17
N LEU A 80 0.59 -0.66 10.34
CA LEU A 80 -0.47 -1.57 9.95
C LEU A 80 -1.05 -2.21 11.20
N ILE A 81 -2.30 -1.84 11.50
CA ILE A 81 -3.01 -2.36 12.67
C ILE A 81 -3.96 -3.46 12.24
N ARG A 82 -3.78 -4.66 12.80
CA ARG A 82 -4.70 -5.78 12.62
C ARG A 82 -5.26 -6.26 13.94
N THR A 83 -6.54 -6.00 14.16
CA THR A 83 -7.29 -6.45 15.34
C THR A 83 -7.52 -7.97 15.33
N SER A 84 -8.07 -8.51 16.43
CA SER A 84 -8.39 -9.93 16.64
C SER A 84 -7.18 -10.83 17.00
N GLY A 85 -6.02 -10.26 17.33
CA GLY A 85 -4.84 -11.03 17.76
C GLY A 85 -4.22 -11.93 16.67
N GLU A 86 -4.58 -11.71 15.41
CA GLU A 86 -4.15 -12.52 14.27
C GLU A 86 -2.84 -12.01 13.69
N THR A 87 -1.82 -12.86 13.56
CA THR A 87 -0.47 -12.52 13.08
C THR A 87 -0.29 -12.78 11.58
N ARG A 88 -1.29 -12.40 10.77
CA ARG A 88 -1.25 -12.56 9.30
C ARG A 88 -1.62 -11.27 8.59
N LEU A 89 -1.06 -11.01 7.42
CA LEU A 89 -1.44 -9.86 6.59
C LEU A 89 -2.72 -10.13 5.78
N SER A 90 -3.00 -11.40 5.43
CA SER A 90 -4.16 -11.80 4.62
C SER A 90 -4.27 -11.09 3.27
N ASN A 91 -3.17 -11.01 2.53
CA ASN A 91 -3.17 -10.48 1.17
C ASN A 91 -3.57 -8.99 1.07
N PHE A 92 -3.22 -8.20 2.09
CA PHE A 92 -3.53 -6.78 2.19
C PHE A 92 -2.26 -5.94 2.11
N LEU A 93 -2.16 -5.09 1.07
CA LEU A 93 -1.09 -4.09 0.88
C LEU A 93 0.34 -4.62 1.11
N LEU A 94 0.70 -5.82 0.65
CA LEU A 94 2.02 -6.39 1.01
C LEU A 94 3.20 -5.58 0.46
N LEU A 95 3.07 -5.01 -0.74
CA LEU A 95 4.16 -4.23 -1.34
C LEU A 95 4.36 -2.92 -0.57
N GLN A 96 3.26 -2.22 -0.31
CA GLN A 96 3.23 -0.95 0.42
C GLN A 96 3.59 -1.16 1.91
N THR A 97 3.32 -2.33 2.47
CA THR A 97 3.60 -2.64 3.89
C THR A 97 4.95 -3.33 4.12
N ALA A 98 5.80 -3.43 3.09
CA ALA A 98 7.12 -4.06 3.19
C ALA A 98 7.96 -3.49 4.34
N TYR A 99 7.90 -2.17 4.53
CA TYR A 99 8.56 -1.45 5.62
C TYR A 99 7.56 -0.86 6.60
N CYS A 100 6.43 -1.52 6.83
CA CYS A 100 5.43 -1.06 7.78
C CYS A 100 5.63 -1.68 9.17
N HIS A 101 5.30 -0.94 10.24
CA HIS A 101 5.27 -1.50 11.58
C HIS A 101 3.94 -2.24 11.80
N LEU A 102 4.03 -3.56 11.94
CA LEU A 102 2.86 -4.39 12.20
C LEU A 102 2.49 -4.38 13.69
N GLN A 103 1.24 -4.03 13.99
CA GLN A 103 0.69 -4.04 15.34
C GLN A 103 -0.58 -4.89 15.39
N ASN A 104 -0.62 -5.87 16.29
CA ASN A 104 -1.70 -6.86 16.38
C ASN A 104 -2.36 -6.84 17.77
N PRO A 105 -3.24 -5.87 18.08
CA PRO A 105 -3.96 -5.89 19.33
C PRO A 105 -4.92 -7.10 19.41
N TYR A 106 -5.03 -7.69 20.60
CA TYR A 106 -5.96 -8.79 20.87
C TYR A 106 -7.44 -8.36 20.84
N ALA A 107 -7.71 -7.06 20.97
CA ALA A 107 -9.06 -6.51 20.90
C ALA A 107 -9.74 -6.84 19.55
N LEU A 108 -11.03 -7.15 19.59
CA LEU A 108 -11.85 -7.33 18.39
C LEU A 108 -12.13 -5.97 17.73
N TRP A 109 -12.44 -5.97 16.43
CA TRP A 109 -12.72 -4.73 15.69
C TRP A 109 -13.83 -3.87 16.33
N PRO A 110 -14.98 -4.43 16.76
CA PRO A 110 -16.03 -3.63 17.41
C PRO A 110 -15.62 -3.05 18.76
N GLU A 111 -14.59 -3.62 19.41
CA GLU A 111 -14.06 -3.20 20.71
C GLU A 111 -12.85 -2.26 20.56
N PHE A 112 -12.41 -2.02 19.33
CA PHE A 112 -11.24 -1.19 19.05
C PHE A 112 -11.54 0.28 19.37
N SER A 113 -10.94 0.74 20.47
CA SER A 113 -11.09 2.10 20.97
C SER A 113 -9.89 2.99 20.62
N LEU A 114 -10.07 4.31 20.75
CA LEU A 114 -9.01 5.31 20.53
C LEU A 114 -7.75 5.02 21.36
N TRP A 115 -7.90 4.44 22.56
CA TRP A 115 -6.77 4.06 23.41
C TRP A 115 -5.85 3.03 22.75
N HIS A 116 -6.42 2.09 21.99
CA HIS A 116 -5.64 1.10 21.24
C HIS A 116 -4.84 1.76 20.10
N LEU A 117 -5.45 2.75 19.42
CA LEU A 117 -4.77 3.52 18.39
C LEU A 117 -3.61 4.34 18.97
N ILE A 118 -3.82 5.05 20.08
CA ILE A 118 -2.77 5.80 20.77
C ILE A 118 -1.63 4.86 21.18
N TRP A 119 -1.97 3.67 21.70
CA TRP A 119 -0.97 2.69 22.09
C TRP A 119 -0.17 2.15 20.89
N ALA A 120 -0.81 1.98 19.73
CA ALA A 120 -0.13 1.60 18.49
C ALA A 120 0.86 2.69 18.04
N VAL A 121 0.46 3.97 18.09
CA VAL A 121 1.33 5.10 17.74
C VAL A 121 2.52 5.22 18.68
N LEU A 122 2.30 5.06 19.99
CA LEU A 122 3.39 5.09 20.98
C LEU A 122 4.40 3.95 20.77
N ASN A 123 3.93 2.75 20.41
CA ASN A 123 4.83 1.64 20.08
C ASN A 123 5.63 1.92 18.81
N TYR A 124 4.99 2.47 17.78
CA TYR A 124 5.68 2.89 16.56
C TYR A 124 6.78 3.92 16.87
N GLN A 125 6.47 4.98 17.63
CA GLN A 125 7.45 6.00 18.03
C GLN A 125 8.62 5.43 18.84
N ARG A 126 8.37 4.42 19.67
CA ARG A 126 9.42 3.74 20.44
C ARG A 126 10.37 2.92 19.56
N VAL A 127 9.85 2.31 18.51
CA VAL A 127 10.62 1.47 17.58
C VAL A 127 11.28 2.29 16.47
N TYR A 128 10.75 3.48 16.17
CA TYR A 128 11.20 4.37 15.10
C TYR A 128 12.72 4.55 14.99
N PRO A 129 13.50 4.79 16.08
CA PRO A 129 14.95 4.98 15.98
C PRO A 129 15.69 3.74 15.45
N TYR A 130 15.15 2.54 15.68
CA TYR A 130 15.73 1.30 15.19
C TYR A 130 15.42 1.05 13.70
N ARG A 131 14.38 1.72 13.16
CA ARG A 131 13.95 1.59 11.75
C ARG A 131 14.79 2.42 10.80
N GLU A 132 15.15 3.65 11.19
CA GLU A 132 16.04 4.50 10.39
C GLU A 132 17.37 3.78 10.11
N CYS A 133 17.92 3.08 11.12
CA CYS A 133 19.11 2.23 10.95
C CYS A 133 18.89 1.07 9.95
N THR A 134 17.71 0.45 9.92
CA THR A 134 17.45 -0.67 9.00
C THR A 134 17.21 -0.19 7.57
N HIS A 135 16.57 0.97 7.39
CA HIS A 135 16.40 1.60 6.08
C HIS A 135 17.76 1.96 5.47
N SER A 136 18.67 2.54 6.26
CA SER A 136 20.04 2.84 5.81
C SER A 136 20.84 1.60 5.41
N ILE A 137 20.58 0.45 6.04
CA ILE A 137 21.27 -0.81 5.71
C ILE A 137 20.70 -1.43 4.41
N SER A 138 19.39 -1.33 4.18
CA SER A 138 18.76 -1.81 2.94
C SER A 138 19.19 -1.01 1.72
N ASP A 139 19.25 0.32 1.83
CA ASP A 139 19.68 1.21 0.75
C ASP A 139 21.17 1.04 0.40
N ASP A 140 22.00 0.62 1.37
CA ASP A 140 23.40 0.27 1.14
C ASP A 140 23.57 -1.16 0.57
N CYS A 141 22.73 -2.11 0.97
CA CYS A 141 22.75 -3.48 0.43
C CYS A 141 22.20 -3.57 -1.01
N LEU A 142 21.29 -2.70 -1.42
CA LEU A 142 20.80 -2.61 -2.80
C LEU A 142 21.79 -1.92 -3.76
N LYS A 143 22.84 -1.27 -3.23
CA LYS A 143 23.88 -0.56 -4.03
C LYS A 143 25.13 -1.38 -4.31
N THR A 144 25.27 -2.60 -3.76
CA THR A 144 26.35 -3.50 -4.16
C THR A 144 25.96 -4.23 -5.45
N PRO A 145 26.65 -3.98 -6.59
CA PRO A 145 26.46 -4.81 -7.77
C PRO A 145 26.93 -6.24 -7.44
N MET A 146 26.06 -7.22 -7.70
CA MET A 146 26.51 -8.60 -7.90
C MET A 146 27.25 -8.71 -9.22
#